data_AF-F5P1S2-F1
#
_entry.id   AF-F5P1S2-F1
#
_cell.length_a   1.000
_cell.length_b   1.000
_cell.length_c   1.000
_cell.angle_alpha   90.00
_cell.angle_beta   90.00
_cell.angle_gamma   90.00
#
_symmetry.space_group_name_H-M   'P 1'
#
loop_
_entity.id
_entity.type
_entity.pdbx_description
1 polymer ?
#
loop_
_entity_poly.entity_id
_entity_poly.type
_entity_poly.pdbx_seq_one_letter_code
_entity_poly.pdbx_strand_id
1 'polypeptide(L)' 'MLNYSNPAAIVAEATRRLRPNAKILNICDMPIGIESRMAQIVGLQDRKQMRVRYYGLNHWWSAISRSFRKG' A
#
# COMPACT_ATOMS: atom_id res chain seq x y z
N MET A 1 5.42 12.63 10.70
CA MET A 1 6.57 12.03 9.97
C MET A 1 6.04 11.01 8.98
N LEU A 2 6.43 11.12 7.71
CA LEU A 2 6.18 10.08 6.70
C LEU A 2 7.44 9.24 6.59
N ASN A 3 7.41 8.00 7.07
CA ASN A 3 8.58 7.13 7.12
C ASN A 3 8.56 6.12 5.99
N TYR A 4 9.57 6.19 5.12
CA TYR A 4 9.85 5.29 4.00
C TYR A 4 11.10 4.44 4.24
N SER A 5 11.69 4.51 5.44
CA SER A 5 12.87 3.73 5.80
C SER A 5 12.52 2.28 6.08
N ASN A 6 13.30 1.38 5.47
CA ASN A 6 13.20 -0.05 5.67
C ASN A 6 14.08 -0.53 6.85
N PRO A 7 13.70 -1.65 7.51
CA PRO A 7 12.51 -2.47 7.29
C PRO A 7 11.24 -1.90 7.95
N ALA A 8 10.30 -1.41 7.14
CA ALA A 8 9.16 -0.61 7.61
C ALA A 8 8.25 -1.36 8.60
N ALA A 9 8.13 -2.68 8.49
CA ALA A 9 7.32 -3.49 9.41
C ALA A 9 7.88 -3.52 10.84
N ILE A 10 9.20 -3.68 10.99
CA ILE A 10 9.88 -3.69 12.29
C ILE A 10 9.83 -2.28 12.90
N VAL A 11 10.09 -1.25 12.10
CA VAL A 11 10.05 0.15 12.55
C VAL A 11 8.64 0.57 12.94
N ALA A 12 7.61 0.11 12.21
CA ALA A 12 6.21 0.34 12.58
C ALA A 12 5.86 -0.30 13.94
N GLU A 13 6.30 -1.53 14.20
CA GLU A 13 6.05 -2.17 15.49
C GLU A 13 6.82 -1.50 16.64
N ALA A 14 8.06 -1.11 16.41
CA ALA A 14 8.85 -0.37 17.39
C ALA A 14 8.22 1.00 17.73
N THR A 15 7.77 1.75 16.71
CA THR A 15 7.11 3.05 16.92
C THR A 15 5.75 2.89 17.60
N ARG A 16 4.98 1.85 17.29
CA ARG A 16 3.74 1.51 17.99
C ARG A 16 3.96 1.25 19.48
N ARG A 17 5.02 0.51 19.86
CA ARG A 17 5.33 0.19 21.26
C ARG A 17 5.97 1.35 22.02
N LEU A 18 6.96 2.01 21.42
CA LEU A 18 7.81 2.98 22.10
C LEU A 18 7.28 4.41 21.99
N ARG A 19 6.47 4.72 20.97
CA ARG A 19 5.97 6.07 20.66
C ARG A 19 4.52 6.05 20.16
N PRO A 20 3.57 5.51 20.94
CA PRO A 20 2.18 5.28 20.49
C PRO A 20 1.43 6.57 20.11
N ASN A 21 1.78 7.71 20.70
CA ASN A 21 1.13 8.99 20.45
C ASN A 21 1.83 9.82 19.35
N ALA A 22 2.92 9.31 18.78
CA ALA A 22 3.64 10.01 17.73
C ALA A 22 2.89 9.89 16.40
N LYS A 23 2.75 11.01 15.69
CA LYS A 23 2.12 11.07 14.36
C LYS A 23 3.09 10.57 13.28
N ILE A 24 3.27 9.25 13.21
CA ILE A 24 4.19 8.58 12.26
C ILE A 24 3.37 7.69 11.31
N LEU A 25 3.49 7.92 10.00
CA LEU A 25 2.92 7.07 8.95
C LEU A 25 4.05 6.29 8.29
N ASN A 26 4.12 4.98 8.51
CA ASN A 26 5.11 4.10 7.87
C ASN A 26 4.53 3.58 6.55
N ILE A 27 5.21 3.85 5.43
CA ILE A 27 4.75 3.51 4.08
C ILE A 27 5.86 2.82 3.27
N CYS A 28 5.47 2.01 2.28
CA CYS A 28 6.36 1.31 1.36
C CYS A 28 5.86 1.54 -0.08
N ASP A 29 6.78 1.70 -1.02
CA ASP A 29 6.55 1.98 -2.43
C ASP A 29 6.31 0.71 -3.28
N MET A 30 6.74 -0.45 -2.79
CA MET A 30 6.59 -1.73 -3.48
C MET A 30 5.13 -2.05 -3.89
N PRO A 31 4.09 -1.75 -3.08
CA PRO A 31 2.70 -1.85 -3.51
C PRO A 31 2.33 -1.05 -4.76
N ILE A 32 2.88 0.17 -4.90
CA ILE A 32 2.60 1.05 -6.02
C ILE A 32 3.15 0.47 -7.33
N GLY A 33 4.35 -0.12 -7.28
CA GLY A 33 4.97 -0.75 -8.45
C GLY A 33 4.17 -1.95 -8.97
N ILE A 34 3.65 -2.78 -8.06
CA ILE A 34 2.87 -3.97 -8.43
C ILE A 34 1.50 -3.59 -8.98
N GLU A 35 0.80 -2.64 -8.36
CA GLU A 35 -0.46 -2.12 -8.90
C GLU A 35 -0.28 -1.50 -10.31
N SER A 36 0.85 -0.83 -10.55
CA SER A 36 1.14 -0.25 -11.87
C SER A 36 1.34 -1.34 -12.94
N ARG A 37 2.03 -2.44 -12.60
CA ARG A 37 2.18 -3.60 -13.52
C ARG A 37 0.86 -4.32 -13.75
N MET A 38 0.04 -4.48 -12.72
CA MET A 38 -1.29 -5.06 -12.84
C MET A 38 -2.18 -4.24 -13.78
N ALA A 39 -2.17 -2.90 -13.64
CA ALA A 39 -2.91 -2.01 -14.52
C ALA A 39 -2.51 -2.18 -15.99
N GLN A 40 -1.21 -2.28 -16.29
CA GLN A 40 -0.71 -2.56 -17.64
C GLN A 40 -1.20 -3.91 -18.18
N ILE A 41 -1.16 -4.97 -17.36
CA ILE A 41 -1.60 -6.32 -17.74
C ILE A 41 -3.08 -6.34 -18.11
N VAL A 42 -3.93 -5.61 -17.38
CA VAL A 42 -5.38 -5.56 -17.64
C VAL A 42 -5.81 -4.44 -18.59
N GLY A 43 -4.86 -3.73 -19.21
CA GLY A 43 -5.13 -2.67 -20.19
C GLY A 43 -5.71 -1.37 -19.61
N LEU A 44 -5.46 -1.09 -18.34
CA LEU A 44 -5.84 0.17 -17.68
C LEU A 44 -4.73 1.22 -17.85
N GLN A 45 -5.14 2.48 -18.01
CA GLN A 45 -4.22 3.61 -18.21
C GLN A 45 -3.55 4.07 -16.91
N ASP A 46 -4.22 3.84 -15.77
CA ASP A 46 -3.73 4.22 -14.45
C ASP A 46 -4.16 3.19 -13.41
N ARG A 47 -3.26 2.81 -12.49
CA ARG A 47 -3.58 1.96 -11.34
C ARG A 47 -4.74 2.48 -10.48
N LYS A 48 -4.95 3.81 -10.46
CA LYS A 48 -6.07 4.47 -9.75
C LYS A 48 -7.44 4.09 -10.31
N GLN A 49 -7.50 3.44 -11.47
CA GLN A 49 -8.73 2.85 -12.02
C GLN A 49 -9.08 1.50 -11.35
N MET A 50 -8.23 0.98 -10.47
CA MET A 50 -8.48 -0.22 -9.67
C MET A 50 -8.87 0.16 -8.24
N ARG A 51 -9.79 -0.61 -7.64
CA ARG A 51 -10.02 -0.61 -6.19
C ARG A 51 -9.43 -1.89 -5.62
N VAL A 52 -8.38 -1.70 -4.83
CA VAL A 52 -7.56 -2.78 -4.29
C VAL A 52 -7.85 -2.95 -2.81
N ARG A 53 -8.11 -4.18 -2.38
CA ARG A 53 -8.12 -4.56 -0.96
C ARG A 53 -6.87 -5.39 -0.70
N TYR A 54 -6.05 -4.91 0.22
CA TYR A 54 -4.81 -5.55 0.65
C TYR A 54 -4.91 -5.80 2.16
N TYR A 55 -4.64 -7.02 2.62
CA TYR A 55 -4.40 -7.34 4.01
C TYR A 55 -3.19 -8.25 4.10
N GLY A 56 -2.36 -8.06 5.12
CA GLY A 56 -1.16 -8.86 5.35
C GLY A 56 -0.03 -8.05 5.99
N LEU A 57 1.09 -8.72 6.27
CA LEU A 57 2.36 -8.03 6.52
C LEU A 57 2.82 -7.34 5.23
N ASN A 58 3.82 -6.45 5.29
CA ASN A 58 4.41 -5.88 4.07
C ASN A 58 4.74 -7.02 3.08
N HIS A 59 4.24 -6.96 1.82
CA HIS A 59 4.39 -7.93 0.71
C HIS A 59 3.25 -8.96 0.38
N TRP A 60 1.96 -8.73 0.69
CA TRP A 60 0.83 -9.66 0.42
C TRP A 60 -0.51 -9.00 -0.01
N TRP A 61 -1.04 -9.31 -1.21
CA TRP A 61 -2.39 -8.85 -1.65
C TRP A 61 -3.51 -9.86 -1.40
N SER A 62 -4.73 -9.34 -1.18
CA SER A 62 -5.91 -10.16 -0.89
C SER A 62 -7.02 -10.17 -1.94
N ALA A 63 -7.34 -9.02 -2.56
CA ALA A 63 -8.38 -8.96 -3.60
C ALA A 63 -8.24 -7.68 -4.44
N ILE A 64 -8.46 -7.81 -5.76
CA ILE A 64 -8.38 -6.69 -6.71
C ILE A 64 -9.67 -6.66 -7.52
N SER A 65 -10.32 -5.50 -7.56
CA SER A 65 -11.55 -5.28 -8.33
C SER A 65 -11.43 -4.03 -9.19
N ARG A 66 -12.09 -4.04 -10.35
CA ARG A 66 -12.13 -2.89 -11.25
C ARG A 66 -13.06 -1.81 -10.68
N SER A 67 -12.59 -0.56 -10.60
CA SER A 67 -13.40 0.53 -10.08
C SER A 67 -14.34 1.06 -11.17
N PHE A 68 -15.63 0.74 -11.09
CA PHE A 68 -16.65 1.49 -11.83
C PHE A 68 -17.02 2.74 -11.02
N ARG A 69 -16.47 3.91 -11.38
CA ARG A 69 -17.08 5.18 -10.99
C ARG A 69 -18.22 5.44 -11.97
N LYS A 70 -19.48 5.23 -11.53
CA LYS A 70 -20.62 5.90 -12.17
C LYS A 70 -20.47 7.40 -11.88
N GLY A 71 -20.41 8.19 -12.94
CA GLY A 71 -20.54 9.65 -12.86
C GLY A 71 -21.93 10.05 -12.41
#